data_AF-A0A941YLF6-F1
#
_entry.id   AF-A0A941YLF6-F1
#
_cell.length_a   1.000
_cell.length_b   1.000
_cell.length_c   1.000
_cell.angle_alpha   90.00
_cell.angle_beta   90.00
_cell.angle_gamma   90.00
#
_symmetry.space_group_name_H-M   'P 1'
#
loop_
_entity.id
_entity.type
_entity.pdbx_description
1 polymer ?
#
loop_
_entity_poly.entity_id
_entity_poly.type
_entity_poly.pdbx_seq_one_letter_code
_entity_poly.pdbx_strand_id
1 'polypeptide(L)'
;MSETQLHIFKNLLRELAELAEHASLTGAMSGGEKSAVRRYNQALATLQDEGVVPRGLFAELPADTQYGELAVECKLLLASIKGDDDESDWKSKGKRKRRGGDFDYHVLMGLAPFTRGEDLAKLVEGEIKKGARIPGHVLVALAPFLPGDMITKLVQVRLDHVSDHDDEPEENTAGVSEAAESDLTPEERAAATTELAQYLDSDDAIDHILGDPDLPAEAKLELIRKALESKKD
;
A
#
# COMPACT_ATOMS: atom_id res chain seq x y z
N MET A 1 -10.64 10.75 8.66
CA MET A 1 -10.26 9.57 7.83
C MET A 1 -8.97 9.86 7.09
N SER A 2 -8.03 8.91 7.01
CA SER A 2 -6.80 9.10 6.22
C SER A 2 -7.06 8.98 4.72
N GLU A 3 -6.21 9.58 3.90
CA GLU A 3 -6.30 9.51 2.43
C GLU A 3 -6.21 8.07 1.92
N THR A 4 -5.31 7.27 2.50
CA THR A 4 -5.20 5.83 2.23
C THR A 4 -6.48 5.07 2.55
N GLN A 5 -7.13 5.39 3.68
CA GLN A 5 -8.42 4.77 4.05
C GLN A 5 -9.52 5.17 3.07
N LEU A 6 -9.55 6.43 2.63
CA LEU A 6 -10.52 6.92 1.65
C LEU A 6 -10.39 6.20 0.31
N HIS A 7 -9.16 5.99 -0.14
CA HIS A 7 -8.89 5.21 -1.33
C HIS A 7 -9.40 3.75 -1.21
N ILE A 8 -9.19 3.11 -0.06
CA ILE A 8 -9.70 1.75 0.22
C ILE A 8 -11.22 1.70 0.11
N PHE A 9 -11.94 2.66 0.71
CA PHE A 9 -13.41 2.69 0.64
C PHE A 9 -13.94 2.98 -0.77
N LYS A 10 -13.31 3.89 -1.51
CA LYS A 10 -13.65 4.14 -2.92
C LYS A 10 -13.49 2.86 -3.75
N ASN A 11 -12.36 2.17 -3.62
CA ASN A 11 -12.13 0.93 -4.37
C ASN A 11 -13.11 -0.18 -3.96
N LEU A 12 -13.39 -0.35 -2.66
CA LEU A 12 -14.39 -1.30 -2.17
C LEU A 12 -15.76 -1.06 -2.81
N LEU A 13 -16.20 0.20 -2.86
CA LEU A 13 -17.48 0.55 -3.47
C LEU A 13 -17.50 0.29 -4.99
N ARG A 14 -16.37 0.51 -5.68
CA ARG A 14 -16.24 0.25 -7.12
C ARG A 14 -16.38 -1.24 -7.41
N GLU A 15 -15.68 -2.08 -6.65
CA GLU A 15 -15.75 -3.54 -6.78
C GLU A 15 -17.13 -4.09 -6.42
N LEU A 16 -17.76 -3.57 -5.36
CA LEU A 16 -19.14 -3.95 -5.02
C LEU A 16 -20.10 -3.58 -6.14
N ALA A 17 -19.93 -2.42 -6.79
CA ALA A 17 -20.75 -2.01 -7.93
C ALA A 17 -20.56 -2.92 -9.14
N GLU A 18 -19.31 -3.24 -9.50
CA GLU A 18 -19.00 -4.13 -10.62
C GLU A 18 -19.50 -5.54 -10.37
N LEU A 19 -19.25 -6.11 -9.18
CA LEU A 19 -19.76 -7.42 -8.79
C LEU A 19 -21.28 -7.47 -8.88
N ALA A 20 -21.96 -6.46 -8.33
CA ALA A 20 -23.41 -6.39 -8.33
C ALA A 20 -23.98 -6.23 -9.76
N GLU A 21 -23.34 -5.42 -10.62
CA GLU A 21 -23.74 -5.28 -12.02
C GLU A 21 -23.57 -6.60 -12.79
N HIS A 22 -22.44 -7.28 -12.61
CA HIS A 22 -22.20 -8.59 -13.22
C HIS A 22 -23.18 -9.65 -12.71
N ALA A 23 -23.42 -9.73 -11.41
CA ALA A 23 -24.36 -10.68 -10.81
C ALA A 23 -25.81 -10.40 -11.26
N SER A 24 -26.20 -9.13 -11.35
CA SER A 24 -27.52 -8.73 -11.85
C SER A 24 -27.72 -9.07 -13.33
N LEU A 25 -26.68 -8.94 -14.16
CA LEU A 25 -26.77 -9.22 -15.60
C LEU A 25 -26.69 -10.72 -15.93
N THR A 26 -25.89 -11.47 -15.18
CA THR A 26 -25.61 -12.88 -15.48
C THR A 26 -26.45 -13.85 -14.66
N GLY A 27 -27.06 -13.40 -13.56
CA GLY A 27 -27.69 -14.27 -12.57
C GLY A 27 -26.72 -15.17 -11.81
N ALA A 28 -25.40 -15.04 -12.06
CA ALA A 28 -24.39 -15.73 -11.29
C ALA A 28 -24.32 -15.13 -9.88
N MET A 29 -24.07 -15.96 -8.87
CA MET A 29 -23.95 -15.57 -7.46
C MET A 29 -25.26 -15.29 -6.70
N SER A 30 -26.37 -15.95 -7.06
CA SER A 30 -27.61 -15.91 -6.24
C SER A 30 -27.32 -16.31 -4.79
N GLY A 31 -27.62 -15.43 -3.83
CA GLY A 31 -27.43 -15.65 -2.40
C GLY A 31 -26.30 -14.83 -1.76
N GLY A 32 -25.49 -14.10 -2.53
CA GLY A 32 -24.44 -13.22 -2.03
C GLY A 32 -24.91 -11.80 -1.66
N GLU A 33 -26.14 -11.44 -2.01
CA GLU A 33 -26.73 -10.09 -1.90
C GLU A 33 -26.65 -9.58 -0.46
N LYS A 34 -27.09 -10.41 0.50
CA LYS A 34 -27.07 -10.08 1.94
C LYS A 34 -25.68 -9.70 2.44
N SER A 35 -24.64 -10.36 1.93
CA SER A 35 -23.27 -10.07 2.33
C SER A 35 -22.73 -8.82 1.66
N ALA A 36 -23.09 -8.58 0.39
CA ALA A 36 -22.69 -7.38 -0.33
C ALA A 36 -23.37 -6.12 0.24
N VAL A 37 -24.67 -6.19 0.54
CA VAL A 37 -25.43 -5.14 1.23
C VAL A 37 -24.85 -4.82 2.59
N ARG A 38 -24.53 -5.83 3.41
CA ARG A 38 -23.90 -5.61 4.72
C ARG A 38 -22.58 -4.83 4.60
N ARG A 39 -21.76 -5.16 3.60
CA ARG A 39 -20.49 -4.46 3.34
C ARG A 39 -20.71 -3.02 2.89
N TYR A 40 -21.69 -2.78 2.01
CA TYR A 40 -22.08 -1.44 1.63
C TYR A 40 -22.54 -0.61 2.83
N ASN A 41 -23.47 -1.13 3.66
CA ASN A 41 -23.96 -0.39 4.83
C ASN A 41 -22.85 -0.10 5.84
N GLN A 42 -21.90 -1.04 6.01
CA GLN A 42 -20.74 -0.81 6.87
C GLN A 42 -19.84 0.30 6.32
N ALA A 43 -19.56 0.30 5.01
CA ALA A 43 -18.81 1.36 4.35
C ALA A 43 -19.52 2.73 4.48
N LEU A 44 -20.83 2.75 4.26
CA LEU A 44 -21.66 3.94 4.40
C LEU A 44 -21.59 4.50 5.83
N ALA A 45 -21.77 3.65 6.84
CA ALA A 45 -21.69 4.05 8.24
C ALA A 45 -20.32 4.66 8.58
N THR A 46 -19.22 4.02 8.16
CA THR A 46 -17.88 4.56 8.39
C THR A 46 -17.66 5.90 7.69
N LEU A 47 -18.09 6.04 6.43
CA LEU A 47 -17.97 7.29 5.68
C LEU A 47 -18.82 8.42 6.29
N GLN A 48 -19.96 8.09 6.89
CA GLN A 48 -20.82 9.06 7.59
C GLN A 48 -20.26 9.46 8.96
N ASP A 49 -19.68 8.51 9.70
CA ASP A 49 -19.08 8.77 11.01
C ASP A 49 -17.82 9.62 10.90
N GLU A 50 -17.05 9.42 9.84
CA GLU A 50 -15.86 10.22 9.52
C GLU A 50 -16.20 11.56 8.86
N GLY A 51 -17.48 11.83 8.59
CA GLY A 51 -17.95 13.10 7.99
C GLY A 51 -17.60 13.28 6.51
N VAL A 52 -17.14 12.23 5.82
CA VAL A 52 -16.86 12.25 4.37
C VAL A 52 -18.16 12.39 3.58
N VAL A 53 -19.22 11.74 4.06
CA VAL A 53 -20.56 11.77 3.46
C VAL A 53 -21.55 12.32 4.49
N PRO A 54 -22.39 13.32 4.14
CA PRO A 54 -23.39 13.83 5.07
C PRO A 54 -24.36 12.74 5.55
N ARG A 55 -24.62 12.71 6.86
CA ARG A 55 -25.66 11.83 7.43
C ARG A 55 -27.02 12.15 6.81
N GLY A 56 -27.74 11.09 6.42
CA GLY A 56 -29.06 11.19 5.81
C GLY A 56 -29.07 11.48 4.30
N LEU A 57 -27.92 11.70 3.67
CA LEU A 57 -27.83 11.78 2.19
C LEU A 57 -28.09 10.42 1.53
N PHE A 58 -27.61 9.36 2.18
CA PHE A 58 -27.84 7.97 1.80
C PHE A 58 -28.46 7.23 2.98
N ALA A 59 -29.35 6.30 2.67
CA ALA A 59 -29.97 5.41 3.64
C ALA A 59 -29.29 4.04 3.62
N GLU A 60 -29.33 3.35 4.76
CA GLU A 60 -28.94 1.94 4.80
C GLU A 60 -29.87 1.12 3.92
N LEU A 61 -29.28 0.22 3.13
CA LEU A 61 -30.03 -0.67 2.27
C LEU A 61 -30.60 -1.86 3.05
N PRO A 62 -31.86 -2.25 2.81
CA PRO A 62 -32.45 -3.46 3.37
C PRO A 62 -31.64 -4.71 3.04
N ALA A 63 -31.58 -5.69 3.94
CA ALA A 63 -30.78 -6.90 3.74
C ALA A 63 -31.21 -7.76 2.52
N ASP A 64 -32.44 -7.59 2.05
CA ASP A 64 -33.02 -8.24 0.87
C ASP A 64 -32.87 -7.41 -0.43
N THR A 65 -32.13 -6.29 -0.38
CA THR A 65 -31.81 -5.48 -1.55
C THR A 65 -31.13 -6.31 -2.63
N GLN A 66 -31.60 -6.18 -3.87
CA GLN A 66 -31.07 -6.92 -5.00
C GLN A 66 -29.81 -6.26 -5.57
N TYR A 67 -28.99 -7.05 -6.26
CA TYR A 67 -27.75 -6.58 -6.87
C TYR A 67 -27.93 -5.38 -7.79
N GLY A 68 -29.03 -5.30 -8.55
CA GLY A 68 -29.28 -4.14 -9.42
C GLY A 68 -29.35 -2.82 -8.65
N GLU A 69 -30.05 -2.81 -7.51
CA GLU A 69 -30.18 -1.63 -6.65
C GLU A 69 -28.89 -1.35 -5.90
N LEU A 70 -28.23 -2.37 -5.36
CA LEU A 70 -26.93 -2.25 -4.71
C LEU A 70 -25.87 -1.63 -5.65
N ALA A 71 -25.86 -2.03 -6.93
CA ALA A 71 -24.91 -1.49 -7.91
C ALA A 71 -25.09 0.01 -8.12
N VAL A 72 -26.34 0.47 -8.19
CA VAL A 72 -26.68 1.90 -8.34
C VAL A 72 -26.22 2.67 -7.10
N GLU A 73 -26.52 2.16 -5.92
CA GLU A 73 -26.21 2.81 -4.65
C GLU A 73 -24.70 2.92 -4.38
N CYS A 74 -23.93 1.88 -4.72
CA CYS A 74 -22.47 1.95 -4.67
C CYS A 74 -21.92 3.05 -5.59
N LYS A 75 -22.45 3.19 -6.82
CA LYS A 75 -22.02 4.22 -7.79
C LYS A 75 -22.40 5.63 -7.34
N LEU A 76 -23.60 5.81 -6.78
CA LEU A 76 -24.03 7.10 -6.26
C LEU A 76 -23.21 7.52 -5.04
N LEU A 77 -22.94 6.59 -4.11
CA LEU A 77 -22.10 6.85 -2.96
C LEU A 77 -20.68 7.22 -3.39
N LEU A 78 -20.09 6.48 -4.34
CA LEU A 78 -18.81 6.82 -4.97
C LEU A 78 -18.78 8.24 -5.53
N ALA A 79 -19.78 8.60 -6.35
CA ALA A 79 -19.86 9.92 -6.96
C ALA A 79 -20.03 11.05 -5.93
N SER A 80 -20.58 10.74 -4.75
CA SER A 80 -20.75 11.72 -3.68
C SER A 80 -19.46 12.01 -2.91
N ILE A 81 -18.52 11.06 -2.88
CA ILE A 81 -17.24 11.21 -2.20
C ILE A 81 -16.35 12.13 -3.05
N LYS A 82 -16.42 13.44 -2.76
CA LYS A 82 -15.55 14.44 -3.37
C LYS A 82 -14.09 14.19 -2.99
N GLY A 83 -13.24 14.17 -4.00
CA GLY A 83 -11.79 14.12 -3.86
C GLY A 83 -11.22 13.68 -5.19
N ASP A 84 -10.80 14.66 -5.99
CA ASP A 84 -9.87 14.58 -7.11
C ASP A 84 -9.82 13.24 -7.86
N ASP A 85 -10.97 12.79 -8.36
CA ASP A 85 -10.92 12.07 -9.63
C ASP A 85 -10.54 13.14 -10.66
N ASP A 86 -9.23 13.32 -10.78
CA ASP A 86 -8.57 13.90 -11.93
C ASP A 86 -9.32 13.41 -13.19
N GLU A 87 -9.56 14.32 -14.12
CA GLU A 87 -10.25 14.10 -15.40
C GLU A 87 -9.56 13.06 -16.32
N SER A 88 -8.69 12.20 -15.80
CA SER A 88 -7.72 11.43 -16.56
C SER A 88 -8.13 10.00 -16.90
N ASP A 89 -9.14 9.36 -16.28
CA ASP A 89 -9.29 7.90 -16.46
C ASP A 89 -10.63 7.35 -16.99
N TRP A 90 -11.69 8.15 -17.08
CA TRP A 90 -12.96 7.61 -17.62
C TRP A 90 -13.06 7.63 -19.17
N LYS A 91 -12.16 8.35 -19.86
CA LYS A 91 -12.10 8.41 -21.35
C LYS A 91 -11.26 7.32 -22.02
N SER A 92 -10.64 6.40 -21.27
CA SER A 92 -9.80 5.34 -21.85
C SER A 92 -10.52 4.00 -22.04
N LYS A 93 -11.81 3.99 -22.42
CA LYS A 93 -12.39 2.84 -23.13
C LYS A 93 -11.90 2.81 -24.58
N GLY A 94 -10.62 2.51 -24.74
CA GLY A 94 -9.96 2.39 -26.04
C GLY A 94 -8.79 1.42 -25.97
N LYS A 95 -9.08 0.13 -26.15
CA LYS A 95 -8.15 -0.92 -26.58
C LYS A 95 -6.67 -0.72 -26.18
N ARG A 96 -6.31 -0.96 -24.91
CA ARG A 96 -4.94 -1.37 -24.59
C ARG A 96 -4.90 -2.88 -24.46
N LYS A 97 -4.23 -3.50 -25.42
CA LYS A 97 -3.86 -4.91 -25.45
C LYS A 97 -3.21 -5.24 -24.11
N ARG A 98 -3.89 -6.04 -23.26
CA ARG A 98 -3.38 -6.53 -21.98
C ARG A 98 -2.11 -7.36 -22.25
N ARG A 99 -0.95 -6.71 -22.24
CA ARG A 99 0.34 -7.37 -22.01
C ARG A 99 0.54 -7.34 -20.51
N GLY A 100 0.53 -8.52 -19.90
CA GLY A 100 1.07 -8.81 -18.57
C GLY A 100 0.79 -7.80 -17.45
N GLY A 101 -0.20 -8.12 -16.61
CA GLY A 101 0.04 -8.14 -15.16
C GLY A 101 0.20 -6.80 -14.44
N ASP A 102 -0.70 -5.85 -14.64
CA ASP A 102 -0.93 -4.85 -13.59
C ASP A 102 -2.10 -5.35 -12.73
N PHE A 103 -1.76 -6.24 -11.79
CA PHE A 103 -2.67 -6.68 -10.76
C PHE A 103 -2.47 -5.72 -9.57
N ASP A 104 -3.53 -5.01 -9.17
CA ASP A 104 -3.42 -4.03 -8.09
C ASP A 104 -3.26 -4.74 -6.73
N TYR A 105 -2.01 -4.83 -6.30
CA TYR A 105 -1.65 -5.45 -5.03
C TYR A 105 -2.12 -4.67 -3.81
N HIS A 106 -2.43 -3.37 -3.94
CA HIS A 106 -2.97 -2.57 -2.84
C HIS A 106 -4.37 -3.03 -2.45
N VAL A 107 -5.16 -3.53 -3.41
CA VAL A 107 -6.47 -4.14 -3.14
C VAL A 107 -6.31 -5.41 -2.30
N LEU A 108 -5.36 -6.30 -2.62
CA LEU A 108 -5.11 -7.50 -1.81
C LEU A 108 -4.63 -7.16 -0.41
N MET A 109 -3.72 -6.20 -0.27
CA MET A 109 -3.22 -5.76 1.03
C MET A 109 -4.35 -5.15 1.89
N GLY A 110 -5.24 -4.36 1.29
CA GLY A 110 -6.41 -3.79 1.97
C GLY A 110 -7.46 -4.83 2.34
N LEU A 111 -7.61 -5.90 1.54
CA LEU A 111 -8.52 -7.00 1.82
C LEU A 111 -7.99 -7.97 2.88
N ALA A 112 -6.66 -8.09 3.01
CA ALA A 112 -6.00 -9.08 3.86
C ALA A 112 -6.51 -9.11 5.33
N PRO A 113 -6.64 -7.99 6.06
CA PRO A 113 -7.15 -8.01 7.44
C PRO A 113 -8.63 -8.41 7.57
N PHE A 114 -9.38 -8.41 6.46
CA PHE A 114 -10.82 -8.70 6.46
C PHE A 114 -11.17 -10.01 5.75
N THR A 115 -10.17 -10.73 5.23
CA THR A 115 -10.33 -11.95 4.44
C THR A 115 -9.67 -13.11 5.16
N ARG A 116 -10.26 -14.32 5.06
CA ARG A 116 -9.64 -15.53 5.61
C ARG A 116 -8.39 -15.89 4.82
N GLY A 117 -7.35 -16.35 5.50
CA GLY A 117 -6.07 -16.65 4.88
C GLY A 117 -6.17 -17.69 3.75
N GLU A 118 -7.06 -18.66 3.84
CA GLU A 118 -7.29 -19.66 2.78
C GLU A 118 -7.93 -19.06 1.53
N ASP A 119 -8.82 -18.08 1.69
CA ASP A 119 -9.49 -17.42 0.56
C ASP A 119 -8.56 -16.38 -0.07
N LEU A 120 -7.76 -15.68 0.74
CA LEU A 120 -6.69 -14.81 0.29
C LEU A 120 -5.63 -15.59 -0.50
N ALA A 121 -5.25 -16.78 -0.02
CA ALA A 121 -4.31 -17.67 -0.70
C ALA A 121 -4.81 -18.08 -2.09
N LYS A 122 -6.11 -18.40 -2.25
CA LYS A 122 -6.70 -18.73 -3.56
C LYS A 122 -6.65 -17.56 -4.54
N LEU A 123 -6.90 -16.33 -4.04
CA LEU A 123 -6.82 -15.11 -4.86
C LEU A 123 -5.39 -14.91 -5.35
N VAL A 124 -4.41 -14.94 -4.45
CA VAL A 124 -2.99 -14.80 -4.76
C VAL A 124 -2.51 -15.90 -5.73
N GLU A 125 -2.89 -17.16 -5.49
CA GLU A 125 -2.53 -18.28 -6.36
C GLU A 125 -3.10 -18.12 -7.78
N GLY A 126 -4.31 -17.59 -7.90
CA GLY A 126 -4.93 -17.27 -9.18
C GLY A 126 -4.11 -16.25 -9.98
N GLU A 127 -3.50 -15.28 -9.31
CA GLU A 127 -2.67 -14.25 -9.95
C GLU A 127 -1.27 -14.76 -10.34
N ILE A 128 -0.64 -15.58 -9.49
CA ILE A 128 0.62 -16.24 -9.84
C ILE A 128 0.44 -17.09 -11.10
N LYS A 129 -0.66 -17.86 -11.20
CA LYS A 129 -0.96 -18.69 -12.39
C LYS A 129 -1.15 -17.87 -13.66
N LYS A 130 -1.54 -16.60 -13.55
CA LYS A 130 -1.66 -15.66 -14.66
C LYS A 130 -0.32 -15.00 -15.03
N GLY A 131 0.76 -15.34 -14.31
CA GLY A 131 2.09 -14.79 -14.52
C GLY A 131 2.33 -13.44 -13.84
N ALA A 132 1.54 -13.09 -12.82
CA ALA A 132 1.73 -11.84 -12.08
C ALA A 132 3.02 -11.91 -11.24
N ARG A 133 3.85 -10.86 -11.32
CA ARG A 133 5.08 -10.73 -10.53
C ARG A 133 4.76 -10.01 -9.23
N ILE A 134 4.87 -10.71 -8.11
CA ILE A 134 4.53 -10.16 -6.79
C ILE A 134 5.74 -9.38 -6.25
N PRO A 135 5.62 -8.07 -6.01
CA PRO A 135 6.70 -7.27 -5.42
C PRO A 135 7.04 -7.72 -4.00
N GLY A 136 8.29 -7.50 -3.57
CA GLY A 136 8.76 -7.94 -2.25
C GLY A 136 7.98 -7.29 -1.10
N HIS A 137 7.67 -6.00 -1.20
CA HIS A 137 6.90 -5.29 -0.17
C HIS A 137 5.47 -5.84 -0.01
N VAL A 138 4.84 -6.28 -1.10
CA VAL A 138 3.52 -6.91 -1.09
C VAL A 138 3.57 -8.24 -0.36
N LEU A 139 4.60 -9.05 -0.60
CA LEU A 139 4.78 -10.32 0.08
C LEU A 139 4.89 -10.13 1.60
N VAL A 140 5.68 -9.15 2.04
CA VAL A 140 5.85 -8.82 3.47
C VAL A 140 4.52 -8.36 4.08
N ALA A 141 3.75 -7.55 3.37
CA ALA A 141 2.45 -7.05 3.84
C ALA A 141 1.38 -8.14 3.91
N LEU A 142 1.40 -9.13 3.00
CA LEU A 142 0.43 -10.24 2.98
C LEU A 142 0.83 -11.39 3.90
N ALA A 143 2.11 -11.53 4.28
CA ALA A 143 2.63 -12.64 5.07
C ALA A 143 1.87 -12.90 6.38
N PRO A 144 1.46 -11.90 7.19
CA PRO A 144 0.70 -12.15 8.41
C PRO A 144 -0.67 -12.80 8.18
N PHE A 145 -1.21 -12.69 6.97
CA PHE A 145 -2.56 -13.10 6.60
C PHE A 145 -2.59 -14.34 5.71
N LEU A 146 -1.43 -14.80 5.20
CA LEU A 146 -1.32 -15.97 4.34
C LEU A 146 -0.86 -17.22 5.12
N PRO A 147 -1.32 -18.42 4.72
CA PRO A 147 -0.82 -19.66 5.29
C PRO A 147 0.64 -19.89 4.86
N GLY A 148 1.43 -20.51 5.74
CA GLY A 148 2.90 -20.63 5.58
C GLY A 148 3.34 -21.38 4.32
N ASP A 149 2.54 -22.33 3.84
CA ASP A 149 2.78 -23.05 2.59
C ASP A 149 2.64 -22.14 1.35
N MET A 150 1.72 -21.19 1.37
CA MET A 150 1.57 -20.18 0.33
C MET A 150 2.73 -19.19 0.33
N ILE A 151 3.21 -18.78 1.51
CA ILE A 151 4.39 -17.90 1.62
C ILE A 151 5.63 -18.59 1.02
N THR A 152 5.82 -19.88 1.29
CA THR A 152 6.95 -20.64 0.74
C THR A 152 6.89 -20.68 -0.79
N LYS A 153 5.70 -20.92 -1.37
CA LYS A 153 5.50 -20.88 -2.83
C LYS A 153 5.79 -19.50 -3.42
N LEU A 154 5.36 -18.43 -2.75
CA LEU A 154 5.58 -17.06 -3.20
C LEU A 154 7.06 -16.67 -3.19
N VAL A 155 7.79 -17.03 -2.15
CA VAL A 155 9.23 -16.82 -2.07
C VAL A 155 9.95 -17.59 -3.18
N GLN A 156 9.56 -18.84 -3.43
CA GLN A 156 10.14 -19.67 -4.48
C GLN A 156 9.92 -19.06 -5.87
N VAL A 157 8.69 -18.65 -6.19
CA VAL A 157 8.37 -17.97 -7.46
C VAL A 157 9.17 -16.67 -7.61
N ARG A 158 9.39 -15.92 -6.52
CA ARG A 158 10.21 -14.71 -6.56
C ARG A 158 11.67 -15.04 -6.86
N LEU A 159 12.25 -16.03 -6.17
CA LEU A 159 13.64 -16.46 -6.34
C LEU A 159 13.92 -16.97 -7.75
N ASP A 160 12.96 -17.64 -8.38
CA ASP A 160 13.04 -18.11 -9.77
C ASP A 160 13.05 -16.95 -10.80
N HIS A 161 12.77 -15.71 -10.37
CA HIS A 161 12.68 -14.50 -11.21
C HIS A 161 13.66 -13.37 -10.81
N VAL A 162 14.69 -13.63 -10.00
CA VAL A 162 15.68 -12.61 -9.54
C VAL A 162 16.74 -12.24 -10.59
N SER A 163 16.74 -12.84 -11.79
CA SER A 163 17.77 -12.60 -12.81
C SER A 163 17.57 -11.39 -13.74
N ASP A 164 16.50 -10.60 -13.57
CA ASP A 164 16.27 -9.34 -14.30
C ASP A 164 16.43 -8.17 -13.31
N HIS A 165 17.47 -7.34 -13.47
CA HIS A 165 18.00 -6.36 -12.50
C HIS A 165 17.23 -5.01 -12.39
N ASP A 166 17.64 -4.21 -11.39
CA ASP A 166 17.47 -2.75 -11.17
C ASP A 166 16.16 -2.23 -10.53
N ASP A 167 16.10 -2.22 -9.19
CA ASP A 167 15.26 -1.29 -8.43
C ASP A 167 16.17 -0.21 -7.81
N GLU A 168 16.44 0.84 -8.60
CA GLU A 168 16.85 2.15 -8.08
C GLU A 168 15.69 2.71 -7.22
N PRO A 169 15.94 3.16 -5.98
CA PRO A 169 14.93 3.87 -5.22
C PRO A 169 14.83 5.32 -5.73
N GLU A 170 13.73 5.65 -6.43
CA GLU A 170 13.37 7.05 -6.69
C GLU A 170 13.12 7.78 -5.36
N GLU A 171 13.96 8.77 -5.09
CA GLU A 171 13.75 9.82 -4.10
C GLU A 171 12.43 10.56 -4.36
N ASN A 172 11.70 10.84 -3.29
CA ASN A 172 10.83 12.01 -3.25
C ASN A 172 10.88 12.67 -1.87
N THR A 173 11.91 13.48 -1.65
CA THR A 173 11.95 14.52 -0.64
C THR A 173 11.69 15.87 -1.31
N ALA A 174 10.43 16.14 -1.64
CA ALA A 174 10.02 17.52 -1.94
C ALA A 174 9.96 18.33 -0.63
N GLY A 175 10.95 19.19 -0.42
CA GLY A 175 10.71 20.51 0.16
C GLY A 175 11.31 20.80 1.53
N VAL A 176 12.61 21.10 1.56
CA VAL A 176 13.09 22.23 2.36
C VAL A 176 13.91 23.13 1.45
N SER A 177 13.58 24.42 1.44
CA SER A 177 14.22 25.43 0.62
C SER A 177 15.69 25.57 0.97
N GLU A 178 16.57 25.35 -0.01
CA GLU A 178 18.00 25.66 0.12
C GLU A 178 18.34 26.79 -0.84
N ALA A 179 18.01 28.01 -0.40
CA ALA A 179 18.69 29.20 -0.84
C ALA A 179 19.74 29.54 0.22
N ALA A 180 20.99 29.64 -0.22
CA ALA A 180 22.20 30.00 0.53
C ALA A 180 22.78 28.89 1.44
N GLU A 181 23.90 28.29 1.02
CA GLU A 181 25.21 28.56 1.64
C GLU A 181 26.32 27.82 0.88
N SER A 182 26.93 28.55 -0.04
CA SER A 182 28.28 28.33 -0.53
C SER A 182 29.30 28.55 0.59
N ASP A 183 30.41 27.81 0.52
CA ASP A 183 31.69 28.05 1.21
C ASP A 183 31.80 27.71 2.70
N LEU A 184 31.90 26.41 3.02
CA LEU A 184 32.57 25.97 4.25
C LEU A 184 33.68 24.98 3.91
N THR A 185 34.86 25.23 4.48
CA THR A 185 36.08 24.47 4.22
C THR A 185 36.04 23.08 4.87
N PRO A 186 36.83 22.10 4.40
CA PRO A 186 36.86 20.75 4.96
C PRO A 186 37.15 20.70 6.48
N GLU A 187 37.87 21.70 7.01
CA GLU A 187 38.17 21.81 8.44
C GLU A 187 36.96 22.25 9.28
N GLU A 188 36.07 23.09 8.75
CA GLU A 188 34.87 23.54 9.47
C GLU A 188 33.79 22.45 9.54
N ARG A 189 33.76 21.54 8.54
CA ARG A 189 32.89 20.35 8.55
C ARG A 189 33.33 19.29 9.56
N ALA A 190 34.63 19.16 9.82
CA ALA A 190 35.16 18.26 10.85
C ALA A 190 34.82 18.73 12.28
N ALA A 191 34.69 20.05 12.48
CA ALA A 191 34.24 20.61 13.76
C ALA A 191 32.73 20.36 13.99
N ALA A 192 31.90 20.49 12.96
CA ALA A 192 30.46 20.22 13.06
C ALA A 192 30.13 18.74 13.34
N THR A 193 30.92 17.80 12.80
CA THR A 193 30.82 16.37 13.13
C THR A 193 31.32 16.05 14.54
N THR A 194 32.21 16.87 15.10
CA THR A 194 32.69 16.71 16.48
C THR A 194 31.64 17.17 17.50
N GLU A 195 30.73 18.08 17.15
CA GLU A 195 29.63 18.50 18.04
C GLU A 195 28.47 17.47 18.09
N LEU A 196 28.23 16.73 17.00
CA LEU A 196 27.29 15.59 16.97
C LEU A 196 27.75 14.42 17.85
N ALA A 197 29.05 14.33 18.16
CA ALA A 197 29.58 13.30 19.04
C ALA A 197 29.20 13.47 20.53
N GLN A 198 28.58 14.61 20.91
CA GLN A 198 28.03 14.81 22.25
C GLN A 198 26.60 14.26 22.43
N TYR A 199 26.00 13.69 21.39
CA TYR A 199 24.68 13.03 21.42
C TYR A 199 24.73 11.53 21.05
N LEU A 200 25.86 10.87 21.32
CA LEU A 200 26.02 9.44 21.05
C LEU A 200 25.66 8.58 22.26
N ASP A 201 24.35 8.46 22.51
CA ASP A 201 23.79 7.46 23.43
C ASP A 201 22.70 6.61 22.76
N SER A 202 22.71 6.46 21.44
CA SER A 202 21.66 5.72 20.73
C SER A 202 22.19 5.01 19.48
N ASP A 203 21.65 3.82 19.23
CA ASP A 203 22.06 2.88 18.18
C ASP A 203 21.96 3.49 16.76
N ASP A 204 21.21 4.60 16.62
CA ASP A 204 21.05 5.39 15.40
C ASP A 204 22.37 5.92 14.81
N ALA A 205 23.39 6.13 15.65
CA ALA A 205 24.68 6.62 15.19
C ALA A 205 25.49 5.59 14.41
N ILE A 206 25.35 4.31 14.75
CA ILE A 206 26.01 3.22 14.03
C ILE A 206 25.37 3.09 12.64
N ASP A 207 24.04 3.20 12.56
CA ASP A 207 23.32 3.17 11.29
C ASP A 207 23.68 4.37 10.40
N HIS A 208 23.87 5.55 10.99
CA HIS A 208 24.33 6.72 10.24
C HIS A 208 25.76 6.57 9.71
N ILE A 209 26.69 6.02 10.51
CA ILE A 209 28.08 5.74 10.06
C ILE A 209 28.11 4.66 8.96
N LEU A 210 27.26 3.64 9.07
CA LEU A 210 27.19 2.58 8.08
C LEU A 210 26.59 3.08 6.75
N GLY A 211 25.63 4.01 6.82
CA GLY A 211 24.96 4.61 5.68
C GLY A 211 25.77 5.63 4.89
N ASP A 212 26.85 6.19 5.43
CA ASP A 212 27.68 7.20 4.74
C ASP A 212 28.52 6.55 3.60
N PRO A 213 28.25 6.84 2.31
CA PRO A 213 28.95 6.21 1.20
C PRO A 213 30.41 6.67 1.03
N ASP A 214 30.79 7.80 1.62
CA ASP A 214 32.11 8.42 1.43
C ASP A 214 33.12 8.01 2.50
N LEU A 215 32.68 7.31 3.56
CA LEU A 215 33.58 6.83 4.60
C LEU A 215 34.22 5.49 4.20
N PRO A 216 35.57 5.39 4.15
CA PRO A 216 36.24 4.12 3.88
C PRO A 216 35.96 3.10 4.98
N ALA A 217 35.84 1.83 4.59
CA ALA A 217 35.43 0.75 5.49
C ALA A 217 36.28 0.64 6.78
N GLU A 218 37.57 0.95 6.70
CA GLU A 218 38.47 0.95 7.86
C GLU A 218 38.13 2.05 8.87
N ALA A 219 37.75 3.24 8.41
CA ALA A 219 37.35 4.35 9.28
C ALA A 219 35.99 4.08 9.94
N LYS A 220 35.05 3.45 9.22
CA LYS A 220 33.76 3.01 9.79
C LYS A 220 33.96 2.05 10.95
N LEU A 221 34.86 1.09 10.80
CA LEU A 221 35.14 0.09 11.84
C LEU A 221 35.77 0.69 13.10
N GLU A 222 36.67 1.67 12.97
CA GLU A 222 37.23 2.37 14.14
C GLU A 222 36.16 3.16 14.90
N LEU A 223 35.28 3.87 14.19
CA LEU A 223 34.21 4.65 14.82
C LEU A 223 33.18 3.76 15.52
N ILE A 224 32.78 2.66 14.90
CA ILE A 224 31.87 1.67 15.50
C ILE A 224 32.52 1.06 16.76
N ARG A 225 33.81 0.71 16.69
CA ARG A 225 34.53 0.17 17.84
C ARG A 225 34.59 1.16 18.99
N LYS A 226 34.89 2.42 18.71
CA LYS A 226 34.92 3.49 19.72
C LYS A 226 33.55 3.75 20.34
N ALA A 227 32.48 3.70 19.55
CA ALA A 227 31.10 3.83 20.03
C ALA A 227 30.69 2.66 20.94
N LEU A 228 31.14 1.43 20.63
CA LEU A 228 30.89 0.25 21.46
C LEU A 228 31.73 0.21 22.75
N GLU A 229 32.96 0.72 22.72
CA GLU A 229 33.82 0.83 23.90
C GLU A 229 33.31 1.89 24.89
N SER A 230 32.76 3.01 24.40
CA SER A 230 32.12 4.05 25.23
C SER A 230 30.85 3.57 25.96
N LYS A 231 30.25 2.46 25.53
CA LYS A 231 29.02 1.88 26.11
C LYS A 231 29.30 0.86 27.23
N LYS A 232 30.59 0.58 27.52
CA LYS A 232 31.03 -0.50 28.41
C LYS A 232 31.53 -0.03 29.79
N ASP A 233 31.68 1.27 29.99
CA ASP A 233 31.95 1.92 31.30
C ASP A 233 30.68 2.54 31.88
#